data_AF-A0A7S3J264-F1
#
_entry.id   AF-A0A7S3J264-F1
#
_cell.length_a   1.000
_cell.length_b   1.000
_cell.length_c   1.000
_cell.angle_alpha   90.00
_cell.angle_beta   90.00
_cell.angle_gamma   90.00
#
_symmetry.space_group_name_H-M   'P 1'
#
loop_
_entity.id
_entity.type
_entity.pdbx_description
1 polymer ?
#
loop_
_entity_poly.entity_id
_entity_poly.type
_entity_poly.pdbx_seq_one_letter_code
_entity_poly.pdbx_strand_id
1 'polypeptide(L)'
;MIQGPIFITAAHSTKLQRLGLYSGDKNRIHLREEWVAYLAIRLAYHLSKIHSEKKKEEAKEESKGSNLVAAEKLASFMVWSKDKPFNKDDIDPNYINAKLYPQSHFYQGLRKWISSLSENDVPFHIDIHGKIDRKTDRNIDIGIDSMHQEWPYPDKGSVFAKELDILSIEYINNAFVGVKCDDMDVTGVTECYLSGYWGAGILTMTTQAVLLGVPSFQLEIPRSVRKALSLDDDLLRKLALNIYNLYSDVVC
;
A
#
# COMPACT_ATOMS: atom_id res chain seq x y z
N MET A 1 -13.45 9.09 1.86
CA MET A 1 -13.88 8.78 3.23
C MET A 1 -12.83 7.86 3.82
N ILE A 2 -12.23 8.24 4.94
CA ILE A 2 -11.25 7.45 5.68
C ILE A 2 -12.04 6.66 6.72
N GLN A 3 -12.21 5.36 6.54
CA GLN A 3 -13.21 4.57 7.26
C GLN A 3 -12.77 3.14 7.60
N GLY A 4 -11.48 2.82 7.54
CA GLY A 4 -10.99 1.47 7.86
C GLY A 4 -9.50 1.41 8.26
N PRO A 5 -9.10 0.35 8.98
CA PRO A 5 -7.76 0.17 9.54
C PRO A 5 -6.68 -0.19 8.51
N ILE A 6 -7.02 -0.47 7.25
CA ILE A 6 -6.03 -0.56 6.17
C ILE A 6 -6.03 0.75 5.38
N PHE A 7 -4.88 1.39 5.21
CA PHE A 7 -4.72 2.59 4.40
C PHE A 7 -3.85 2.34 3.18
N ILE A 8 -4.44 2.53 2.01
CA ILE A 8 -3.75 2.34 0.73
C ILE A 8 -3.40 3.69 0.14
N THR A 9 -2.12 3.93 -0.11
CA THR A 9 -1.67 5.13 -0.82
C THR A 9 -1.18 4.80 -2.23
N ALA A 10 -1.33 5.77 -3.12
CA ALA A 10 -0.83 5.70 -4.49
C ALA A 10 -0.59 7.12 -4.98
N ALA A 11 0.58 7.64 -4.63
CA ALA A 11 0.88 9.06 -4.71
C ALA A 11 1.39 9.54 -6.08
N HIS A 12 1.36 8.74 -7.14
CA HIS A 12 2.19 9.03 -8.33
C HIS A 12 1.47 9.10 -9.68
N SER A 13 0.17 9.41 -9.68
CA SER A 13 -0.58 9.62 -10.94
C SER A 13 -0.33 10.99 -11.62
N THR A 14 0.58 11.82 -11.09
CA THR A 14 0.81 13.20 -11.56
C THR A 14 2.30 13.59 -11.57
N LYS A 15 2.61 14.77 -12.13
CA LYS A 15 3.94 15.39 -12.02
C LYS A 15 4.09 15.98 -10.61
N LEU A 16 5.20 15.70 -9.91
CA LEU A 16 5.41 16.13 -8.53
C LEU A 16 6.79 16.79 -8.34
N GLN A 17 6.90 17.60 -7.29
CA GLN A 17 8.17 18.24 -6.91
C GLN A 17 8.89 17.49 -5.80
N ARG A 18 10.17 17.17 -6.02
CA ARG A 18 11.05 16.60 -4.99
C ARG A 18 11.51 17.69 -4.03
N LEU A 19 11.41 17.43 -2.72
CA LEU A 19 11.84 18.36 -1.66
C LEU A 19 11.23 19.78 -1.72
N GLY A 20 10.16 19.98 -2.51
CA GLY A 20 9.48 21.26 -2.69
C GLY A 20 10.27 22.31 -3.48
N LEU A 21 9.70 23.51 -3.57
CA LEU A 21 10.19 24.61 -4.43
C LEU A 21 11.61 25.12 -4.11
N TYR A 22 12.09 24.90 -2.88
CA TYR A 22 13.33 25.53 -2.38
C TYR A 22 14.58 24.65 -2.54
N SER A 23 14.43 23.40 -2.97
CA SER A 23 15.55 22.47 -3.12
C SER A 23 16.34 22.64 -4.41
N GLY A 24 15.76 23.31 -5.42
CA GLY A 24 16.32 23.34 -6.78
C GLY A 24 16.27 22.00 -7.52
N ASP A 25 15.62 20.98 -6.95
CA ASP A 25 15.51 19.67 -7.56
C ASP A 25 14.60 19.67 -8.80
N LYS A 26 14.88 18.77 -9.73
CA LYS A 26 14.08 18.60 -10.95
C LYS A 26 12.70 18.03 -10.61
N ASN A 27 11.66 18.60 -11.24
CA ASN A 27 10.33 18.01 -11.26
C ASN A 27 10.39 16.54 -11.72
N ARG A 28 9.70 15.65 -11.01
CA ARG A 28 9.60 14.24 -11.38
C ARG A 28 8.26 13.98 -12.05
N ILE A 29 8.32 13.40 -13.25
CA ILE A 29 7.15 12.83 -13.90
C ILE A 29 7.19 11.33 -13.62
N HIS A 30 6.21 10.83 -12.87
CA HIS A 30 6.11 9.42 -12.57
C HIS A 30 5.41 8.69 -13.73
N LEU A 31 6.10 8.58 -14.87
CA LEU A 31 5.58 7.94 -16.08
C LEU A 31 5.28 6.44 -15.92
N ARG A 32 5.73 5.83 -14.82
CA ARG A 32 5.67 4.39 -14.57
C ARG A 32 4.43 3.95 -13.81
N GLU A 33 3.49 4.85 -13.55
CA GLU A 33 2.40 4.68 -12.56
C GLU A 33 1.03 4.44 -13.19
N GLU A 34 1.04 4.06 -14.47
CA GLU A 34 -0.17 3.66 -15.19
C GLU A 34 -0.97 2.64 -14.35
N TRP A 35 -2.26 2.93 -14.12
CA TRP A 35 -3.22 2.18 -13.30
C TRP A 35 -3.03 2.18 -11.78
N VAL A 36 -1.94 2.72 -11.22
CA VAL A 36 -1.66 2.60 -9.77
C VAL A 36 -2.75 3.20 -8.87
N ALA A 37 -3.22 4.41 -9.18
CA ALA A 37 -4.34 5.02 -8.45
C ALA A 37 -5.66 4.23 -8.60
N TYR A 38 -5.89 3.66 -9.79
CA TYR A 38 -7.06 2.81 -10.04
C TYR A 38 -6.99 1.51 -9.23
N LEU A 39 -5.82 0.87 -9.21
CA LEU A 39 -5.58 -0.34 -8.42
C LEU A 39 -5.76 -0.07 -6.92
N ALA A 40 -5.24 1.03 -6.39
CA ALA A 40 -5.43 1.41 -4.99
C ALA A 40 -6.92 1.54 -4.60
N ILE A 41 -7.70 2.24 -5.42
CA ILE A 41 -9.15 2.40 -5.19
C ILE A 41 -9.87 1.06 -5.25
N ARG A 42 -9.59 0.24 -6.27
CA ARG A 42 -10.24 -1.05 -6.48
C ARG A 42 -9.83 -2.09 -5.44
N LEU A 43 -8.59 -2.07 -5.00
CA LEU A 43 -8.09 -2.91 -3.92
C LEU A 43 -8.79 -2.58 -2.61
N ALA A 44 -8.93 -1.29 -2.27
CA ALA A 44 -9.68 -0.87 -1.08
C ALA A 44 -11.16 -1.32 -1.10
N TYR A 45 -11.79 -1.26 -2.28
CA TYR A 45 -13.14 -1.77 -2.49
C TYR A 45 -13.22 -3.28 -2.23
N HIS A 46 -12.32 -4.07 -2.83
CA HIS A 46 -12.33 -5.52 -2.67
C HIS A 46 -12.02 -5.96 -1.24
N LEU A 47 -11.06 -5.31 -0.57
CA LEU A 47 -10.77 -5.56 0.85
C LEU A 47 -12.02 -5.36 1.72
N SER A 48 -12.74 -4.27 1.51
CA SER A 48 -13.96 -3.98 2.26
C SER A 48 -15.08 -4.98 1.95
N LYS A 49 -15.18 -5.43 0.69
CA LYS A 49 -16.15 -6.44 0.26
C LYS A 49 -15.86 -7.80 0.89
N ILE A 50 -14.60 -8.25 0.86
CA ILE A 50 -14.15 -9.51 1.47
C ILE A 50 -14.38 -9.50 2.97
N HIS A 51 -14.05 -8.41 3.65
CA HIS A 51 -14.32 -8.25 5.07
C HIS A 51 -15.81 -8.37 5.40
N SER A 52 -16.66 -7.69 4.63
CA SER A 52 -18.11 -7.76 4.79
C SER A 52 -18.67 -9.17 4.52
N GLU A 53 -18.06 -9.92 3.59
CA GLU A 53 -18.43 -11.30 3.28
C GLU A 53 -18.09 -12.23 4.46
N LYS A 54 -16.86 -12.16 4.98
CA LYS A 54 -16.42 -12.95 6.15
C LYS A 54 -17.24 -12.67 7.41
N LYS A 55 -17.50 -11.39 7.71
CA LYS A 55 -18.37 -11.00 8.85
C LYS A 55 -19.79 -11.54 8.73
N LYS A 56 -20.33 -11.64 7.52
CA LYS A 56 -21.65 -12.25 7.29
C LYS A 56 -21.64 -13.76 7.46
N GLU A 57 -20.53 -14.42 7.15
CA GLU A 57 -20.35 -15.86 7.38
C GLU A 57 -20.27 -16.15 8.88
N GLU A 58 -19.43 -15.41 9.62
CA GLU A 58 -19.31 -15.48 11.09
C GLU A 58 -20.68 -15.26 11.78
N ALA A 59 -21.40 -14.21 11.40
CA ALA A 59 -22.70 -13.89 12.01
C ALA A 59 -23.80 -14.95 11.72
N LYS A 60 -23.73 -15.64 10.57
CA LYS A 60 -24.65 -16.72 10.22
C LYS A 60 -24.40 -17.98 11.04
N GLU A 61 -23.14 -18.25 11.40
CA GLU A 61 -22.78 -19.34 12.29
C GLU A 61 -23.23 -19.06 13.73
N GLU A 62 -23.20 -17.79 14.16
CA GLU A 62 -23.51 -17.40 15.53
C GLU A 62 -25.00 -17.12 15.81
N SER A 63 -25.83 -16.82 14.81
CA SER A 63 -27.22 -16.40 15.07
C SER A 63 -28.25 -16.76 13.96
N LYS A 64 -29.27 -17.54 14.35
CA LYS A 64 -30.54 -17.76 13.60
C LYS A 64 -31.51 -16.55 13.63
N GLY A 65 -31.04 -15.33 13.89
CA GLY A 65 -31.94 -14.19 14.11
C GLY A 65 -31.30 -12.81 13.97
N SER A 66 -31.49 -12.22 12.79
CA SER A 66 -31.47 -10.79 12.42
C SER A 66 -30.55 -9.82 13.19
N ASN A 67 -29.65 -9.16 12.45
CA ASN A 67 -29.84 -7.77 12.00
C ASN A 67 -28.79 -7.40 10.94
N LEU A 68 -29.15 -6.53 10.00
CA LEU A 68 -28.25 -5.97 8.99
C LEU A 68 -27.13 -5.18 9.68
N VAL A 69 -25.98 -5.82 9.90
CA VAL A 69 -24.75 -5.12 10.31
C VAL A 69 -24.39 -4.17 9.17
N ALA A 70 -24.30 -2.88 9.46
CA ALA A 70 -23.79 -1.90 8.51
C ALA A 70 -22.41 -2.37 8.04
N ALA A 71 -22.15 -2.33 6.72
CA ALA A 71 -20.88 -2.82 6.17
C ALA A 71 -19.72 -1.98 6.74
N GLU A 72 -19.01 -2.56 7.70
CA GLU A 72 -17.78 -2.01 8.22
C GLU A 72 -16.74 -1.98 7.10
N LYS A 73 -16.10 -0.83 6.93
CA LYS A 73 -15.12 -0.66 5.85
C LYS A 73 -13.76 -1.05 6.40
N LEU A 74 -13.12 -2.02 5.76
CA LEU A 74 -11.78 -2.43 6.18
C LEU A 74 -10.69 -1.50 5.65
N ALA A 75 -10.91 -0.89 4.48
CA ALA A 75 -9.86 -0.16 3.78
C ALA A 75 -10.26 1.28 3.42
N SER A 76 -9.28 2.16 3.56
CA SER A 76 -9.26 3.55 3.15
C SER A 76 -8.22 3.74 2.06
N PHE A 77 -8.34 4.79 1.24
CA PHE A 77 -7.33 5.12 0.24
C PHE A 77 -7.05 6.61 0.14
N MET A 78 -5.85 6.95 -0.32
CA MET A 78 -5.47 8.31 -0.72
C MET A 78 -4.60 8.27 -1.97
N VAL A 79 -5.07 8.94 -3.03
CA VAL A 79 -4.41 8.97 -4.33
C VAL A 79 -4.41 10.39 -4.88
N TRP A 80 -3.44 10.71 -5.73
CA TRP A 80 -3.63 11.86 -6.61
C TRP A 80 -4.61 11.48 -7.73
N SER A 81 -5.47 12.43 -8.12
CA SER A 81 -6.26 12.26 -9.35
C SER A 81 -5.33 12.41 -10.55
N LYS A 82 -5.43 11.48 -11.52
CA LYS A 82 -4.68 11.54 -12.79
C LYS A 82 -4.98 12.81 -13.59
N ASP A 83 -6.18 13.38 -13.39
CA ASP A 83 -6.67 14.55 -14.11
C ASP A 83 -6.33 15.86 -13.36
N LYS A 84 -5.64 15.77 -12.22
CA LYS A 84 -5.23 16.95 -11.45
C LYS A 84 -4.16 17.73 -12.24
N PRO A 85 -4.36 19.03 -12.49
CA PRO A 85 -3.32 19.88 -13.06
C PRO A 85 -2.08 19.88 -12.18
N PHE A 86 -0.91 20.01 -12.79
CA PHE A 86 0.33 20.21 -12.02
C PHE A 86 0.19 21.42 -11.10
N ASN A 87 0.40 21.21 -9.80
CA ASN A 87 0.56 22.28 -8.84
C ASN A 87 1.96 22.19 -8.23
N LYS A 88 2.68 23.31 -8.28
CA LYS A 88 4.04 23.41 -7.72
C LYS A 88 4.09 23.21 -6.21
N ASP A 89 2.96 23.39 -5.52
CA ASP A 89 2.86 23.18 -4.07
C ASP A 89 2.60 21.70 -3.72
N ASP A 90 2.31 20.85 -4.71
CA ASP A 90 2.21 19.40 -4.51
C ASP A 90 3.61 18.77 -4.47
N ILE A 91 4.06 18.52 -3.25
CA ILE A 91 5.31 17.82 -3.01
C ILE A 91 5.16 16.31 -3.18
N ASP A 92 6.21 15.66 -3.69
CA ASP A 92 6.30 14.21 -3.83
C ASP A 92 6.37 13.58 -2.43
N PRO A 93 5.32 12.89 -1.95
CA PRO A 93 5.31 12.39 -0.59
C PRO A 93 6.23 11.18 -0.41
N ASN A 94 6.80 10.62 -1.50
CA ASN A 94 7.83 9.60 -1.44
C ASN A 94 9.25 10.16 -1.54
N TYR A 95 9.40 11.49 -1.40
CA TYR A 95 10.69 12.17 -1.44
C TYR A 95 10.66 13.47 -0.62
N ILE A 96 10.37 13.33 0.67
CA ILE A 96 10.35 14.45 1.64
C ILE A 96 11.24 14.16 2.84
N ASN A 97 11.54 15.19 3.64
CA ASN A 97 12.11 15.05 4.97
C ASN A 97 11.13 15.61 6.02
N ALA A 98 11.43 15.43 7.30
CA ALA A 98 10.54 15.84 8.39
C ALA A 98 10.17 17.34 8.40
N LYS A 99 11.01 18.22 7.83
CA LYS A 99 10.72 19.65 7.73
C LYS A 99 9.57 19.95 6.77
N LEU A 100 9.28 19.02 5.86
CA LEU A 100 8.23 19.14 4.84
C LEU A 100 6.90 18.48 5.25
N TYR A 101 6.83 17.89 6.45
CA TYR A 101 5.60 17.31 6.97
C TYR A 101 4.41 18.27 7.00
N PRO A 102 4.55 19.55 7.42
CA PRO A 102 3.42 20.48 7.41
C PRO A 102 2.84 20.74 6.01
N GLN A 103 3.65 20.62 4.96
CA GLN A 103 3.28 20.88 3.57
C GLN A 103 2.81 19.61 2.83
N SER A 104 3.13 18.42 3.34
CA SER A 104 2.78 17.17 2.67
C SER A 104 1.31 16.81 2.91
N HIS A 105 0.47 16.99 1.89
CA HIS A 105 -0.93 16.56 1.94
C HIS A 105 -1.10 15.08 2.32
N PHE A 106 -0.22 14.21 1.83
CA PHE A 106 -0.25 12.78 2.15
C PHE A 106 0.13 12.50 3.60
N TYR A 107 1.15 13.18 4.14
CA TYR A 107 1.51 13.03 5.55
C TYR A 107 0.39 13.51 6.46
N GLN A 108 -0.23 14.66 6.14
CA GLN A 108 -1.39 15.17 6.87
C GLN A 108 -2.58 14.20 6.78
N GLY A 109 -2.80 13.59 5.61
CA GLY A 109 -3.80 12.54 5.39
C GLY A 109 -3.55 11.29 6.24
N LEU A 110 -2.30 10.81 6.27
CA LEU A 110 -1.85 9.69 7.08
C LEU A 110 -2.10 9.94 8.57
N ARG A 111 -1.68 11.11 9.08
CA ARG A 111 -1.95 11.50 10.48
C ARG A 111 -3.43 11.58 10.80
N LYS A 112 -4.22 12.18 9.91
CA LYS A 112 -5.67 12.27 10.07
C LYS A 112 -6.31 10.89 10.11
N TRP A 113 -5.86 9.97 9.27
CA TRP A 113 -6.32 8.59 9.28
C TRP A 113 -6.03 7.89 10.60
N ILE A 114 -4.78 7.92 11.07
CA ILE A 114 -4.39 7.33 12.35
C ILE A 114 -5.28 7.90 13.48
N SER A 115 -5.49 9.23 13.51
CA SER A 115 -6.33 9.86 14.54
C SER A 115 -7.83 9.53 14.45
N SER A 116 -8.28 8.93 13.34
CA SER A 116 -9.68 8.56 13.13
C SER A 116 -9.99 7.11 13.48
N LEU A 117 -8.96 6.31 13.76
CA LEU A 117 -9.09 4.92 14.15
C LEU A 117 -9.58 4.81 15.60
N SER A 118 -10.38 3.78 15.87
CA SER A 118 -10.80 3.42 17.22
C SER A 118 -9.68 2.67 17.96
N GLU A 119 -9.83 2.48 19.26
CA GLU A 119 -8.85 1.73 20.07
C GLU A 119 -8.73 0.25 19.67
N ASN A 120 -9.73 -0.30 19.00
CA ASN A 120 -9.74 -1.69 18.54
C ASN A 120 -9.23 -1.85 17.10
N ASP A 121 -8.98 -0.75 16.39
CA ASP A 121 -8.45 -0.77 15.03
C ASP A 121 -6.93 -0.94 15.05
N VAL A 122 -6.43 -1.96 14.35
CA VAL A 122 -4.98 -2.15 14.18
C VAL A 122 -4.55 -1.55 12.83
N PRO A 123 -3.83 -0.42 12.81
CA PRO A 123 -3.51 0.27 11.56
C PRO A 123 -2.56 -0.57 10.69
N PHE A 124 -2.77 -0.53 9.37
CA PHE A 124 -1.87 -1.11 8.39
C PHE A 124 -1.78 -0.23 7.14
N HIS A 125 -0.57 -0.01 6.61
CA HIS A 125 -0.38 0.88 5.46
C HIS A 125 0.30 0.19 4.28
N ILE A 126 -0.28 0.34 3.08
CA ILE A 126 0.26 -0.20 1.83
C ILE A 126 0.41 0.94 0.83
N ASP A 127 1.63 1.23 0.37
CA ASP A 127 1.86 2.19 -0.71
C ASP A 127 2.01 1.46 -2.05
N ILE A 128 1.20 1.80 -3.04
CA ILE A 128 1.23 1.15 -4.37
C ILE A 128 1.99 2.04 -5.34
N HIS A 129 2.93 1.43 -6.04
CA HIS A 129 3.79 2.02 -7.05
C HIS A 129 3.85 1.18 -8.32
N GLY A 130 4.32 1.81 -9.38
CA GLY A 130 4.59 1.17 -10.64
C GLY A 130 6.08 1.15 -10.99
N LYS A 131 6.59 -0.04 -11.30
CA LYS A 131 7.91 -0.20 -11.95
C LYS A 131 7.80 -0.59 -13.41
N ILE A 132 8.93 -0.53 -14.10
CA ILE A 132 9.06 -1.03 -15.48
C ILE A 132 9.12 -2.55 -15.50
N ASP A 133 8.68 -3.15 -16.60
CA ASP A 133 8.92 -4.56 -16.86
C ASP A 133 10.43 -4.79 -17.02
N ARG A 134 10.98 -5.75 -16.27
CA ARG A 134 12.37 -6.17 -16.42
C ARG A 134 12.49 -7.16 -17.58
N LYS A 135 13.69 -7.33 -18.13
CA LYS A 135 13.91 -8.31 -19.22
C LYS A 135 13.85 -9.76 -18.74
N THR A 136 14.04 -9.99 -17.45
CA THR A 136 14.30 -11.30 -16.84
C THR A 136 13.15 -11.83 -16.00
N ASP A 137 12.25 -10.96 -15.55
CA ASP A 137 11.22 -11.31 -14.58
C ASP A 137 10.02 -10.35 -14.63
N ARG A 138 8.94 -10.77 -13.97
CA ARG A 138 7.76 -9.96 -13.66
C ARG A 138 7.51 -9.92 -12.16
N ASN A 139 8.59 -9.92 -11.38
CA ASN A 139 8.46 -9.95 -9.93
C ASN A 139 7.83 -8.64 -9.43
N ILE A 140 6.99 -8.71 -8.41
CA ILE A 140 6.52 -7.57 -7.64
C ILE A 140 7.54 -7.32 -6.55
N ASP A 141 8.13 -6.13 -6.49
CA ASP A 141 9.02 -5.81 -5.37
C ASP A 141 8.13 -5.41 -4.16
N ILE A 142 8.33 -6.07 -3.03
CA ILE A 142 7.65 -5.82 -1.76
C ILE A 142 8.64 -5.06 -0.88
N GLY A 143 8.56 -3.74 -0.89
CA GLY A 143 9.51 -2.90 -0.18
C GLY A 143 9.15 -2.77 1.30
N ILE A 144 9.86 -3.52 2.14
CA ILE A 144 9.65 -3.61 3.58
C ILE A 144 10.81 -3.02 4.42
N ASP A 145 11.90 -2.56 3.79
CA ASP A 145 13.10 -2.12 4.51
C ASP A 145 12.83 -1.04 5.56
N SER A 146 11.85 -0.15 5.32
CA SER A 146 11.46 0.85 6.32
C SER A 146 11.10 0.22 7.68
N MET A 147 10.44 -0.94 7.70
CA MET A 147 10.14 -1.68 8.94
C MET A 147 11.41 -2.16 9.65
N HIS A 148 12.42 -2.59 8.89
CA HIS A 148 13.68 -3.06 9.48
C HIS A 148 14.54 -1.92 10.00
N GLN A 149 14.50 -0.76 9.33
CA GLN A 149 15.39 0.36 9.63
C GLN A 149 14.82 1.36 10.64
N GLU A 150 13.52 1.62 10.61
CA GLU A 150 12.92 2.80 11.28
C GLU A 150 11.78 2.44 12.26
N TRP A 151 11.54 1.15 12.52
CA TRP A 151 10.46 0.76 13.43
C TRP A 151 10.71 1.26 14.86
N PRO A 152 9.75 1.98 15.47
CA PRO A 152 9.99 2.67 16.74
C PRO A 152 10.10 1.74 17.96
N TYR A 153 9.79 0.43 17.81
CA TYR A 153 9.84 -0.55 18.90
C TYR A 153 10.88 -1.66 18.60
N PRO A 154 12.20 -1.40 18.77
CA PRO A 154 13.26 -2.25 18.24
C PRO A 154 13.22 -3.71 18.75
N ASP A 155 12.88 -3.93 20.02
CA ASP A 155 12.88 -5.26 20.63
C ASP A 155 11.84 -6.21 20.02
N LYS A 156 10.67 -5.68 19.65
CA LYS A 156 9.57 -6.44 19.02
C LYS A 156 9.57 -6.29 17.50
N GLY A 157 10.13 -5.19 16.99
CA GLY A 157 10.12 -4.82 15.58
C GLY A 157 10.89 -5.77 14.69
N SER A 158 12.01 -6.31 15.18
CA SER A 158 12.84 -7.21 14.36
C SER A 158 12.16 -8.54 14.06
N VAL A 159 11.36 -9.08 14.98
CA VAL A 159 10.59 -10.31 14.78
C VAL A 159 9.39 -10.02 13.88
N PHE A 160 8.62 -8.99 14.22
CA PHE A 160 7.44 -8.59 13.46
C PHE A 160 7.76 -8.23 12.00
N ALA A 161 8.84 -7.48 11.75
CA ALA A 161 9.26 -7.13 10.40
C ALA A 161 9.68 -8.37 9.59
N LYS A 162 10.35 -9.36 10.22
CA LYS A 162 10.70 -10.63 9.56
C LYS A 162 9.49 -11.49 9.25
N GLU A 163 8.51 -11.51 10.14
CA GLU A 163 7.27 -12.24 9.91
C GLU A 163 6.46 -11.62 8.76
N LEU A 164 6.35 -10.28 8.75
CA LEU A 164 5.74 -9.53 7.65
C LEU A 164 6.49 -9.74 6.32
N ASP A 165 7.83 -9.80 6.34
CA ASP A 165 8.68 -10.11 5.19
C ASP A 165 8.32 -11.48 4.58
N ILE A 166 8.38 -12.55 5.38
CA ILE A 166 8.09 -13.92 4.95
C ILE A 166 6.65 -14.05 4.44
N LEU A 167 5.68 -13.63 5.24
CA LEU A 167 4.27 -13.85 4.92
C LEU A 167 3.79 -12.94 3.79
N SER A 168 4.37 -11.76 3.61
CA SER A 168 4.06 -10.93 2.44
C SER A 168 4.47 -11.62 1.14
N ILE A 169 5.63 -12.27 1.08
CA ILE A 169 6.05 -13.06 -0.09
C ILE A 169 5.05 -14.19 -0.34
N GLU A 170 4.72 -14.96 0.70
CA GLU A 170 3.78 -16.08 0.60
C GLU A 170 2.43 -15.63 0.06
N TYR A 171 1.81 -14.65 0.71
CA TYR A 171 0.49 -14.16 0.34
C TYR A 171 0.46 -13.50 -1.05
N ILE A 172 1.48 -12.73 -1.40
CA ILE A 172 1.57 -12.17 -2.75
C ILE A 172 1.75 -13.29 -3.78
N ASN A 173 2.62 -14.28 -3.56
CA ASN A 173 2.79 -15.41 -4.48
C ASN A 173 1.48 -16.20 -4.66
N ASN A 174 0.75 -16.44 -3.57
CA ASN A 174 -0.53 -17.14 -3.59
C ASN A 174 -1.58 -16.42 -4.46
N ALA A 175 -1.55 -15.09 -4.51
CA ALA A 175 -2.43 -14.32 -5.40
C ALA A 175 -2.15 -14.53 -6.90
N PHE A 176 -0.92 -14.92 -7.25
CA PHE A 176 -0.44 -15.01 -8.63
C PHE A 176 -0.11 -16.44 -9.09
N VAL A 177 -0.49 -17.47 -8.33
CA VAL A 177 -0.30 -18.87 -8.75
C VAL A 177 -0.92 -19.12 -10.12
N GLY A 178 -0.09 -19.57 -11.06
CA GLY A 178 -0.48 -19.86 -12.44
C GLY A 178 -0.71 -18.62 -13.33
N VAL A 179 -0.47 -17.41 -12.81
CA VAL A 179 -0.59 -16.17 -13.57
C VAL A 179 0.72 -15.90 -14.30
N LYS A 180 0.61 -15.67 -15.61
CA LYS A 180 1.73 -15.29 -16.46
C LYS A 180 1.53 -13.91 -17.07
N CYS A 181 2.59 -13.12 -17.10
CA CYS A 181 2.66 -11.85 -17.82
C CYS A 181 3.87 -11.91 -18.76
N ASP A 182 3.64 -11.74 -20.06
CA ASP A 182 4.68 -11.88 -21.09
C ASP A 182 5.44 -13.23 -20.98
N ASP A 183 4.69 -14.32 -20.81
CA ASP A 183 5.14 -15.70 -20.61
C ASP A 183 5.97 -15.98 -19.35
N MET A 184 6.18 -14.97 -18.49
CA MET A 184 6.88 -15.08 -17.22
C MET A 184 5.91 -15.21 -16.06
N ASP A 185 6.28 -16.03 -15.07
CA ASP A 185 5.53 -16.13 -13.82
C ASP A 185 5.66 -14.83 -13.02
N VAL A 186 4.63 -14.52 -12.24
CA VAL A 186 4.58 -13.35 -11.36
C VAL A 186 4.79 -13.81 -9.93
N THR A 187 5.85 -13.31 -9.28
CA THR A 187 6.18 -13.62 -7.89
C THR A 187 6.48 -12.37 -7.07
N GLY A 188 6.28 -12.40 -5.76
CA GLY A 188 6.69 -11.36 -4.83
C GLY A 188 8.13 -11.59 -4.35
N VAL A 189 8.89 -10.51 -4.21
CA VAL A 189 10.25 -10.53 -3.65
C VAL A 189 10.47 -9.33 -2.73
N THR A 190 11.12 -9.54 -1.58
CA THR A 190 11.44 -8.46 -0.63
C THR A 190 12.91 -8.03 -0.73
N GLU A 191 13.80 -8.94 -1.13
CA GLU A 191 15.16 -8.61 -1.58
C GLU A 191 15.11 -7.85 -2.91
N CYS A 192 14.96 -6.54 -2.84
CA CYS A 192 14.71 -5.71 -4.01
C CYS A 192 15.39 -4.34 -3.91
N TYR A 193 15.66 -3.74 -5.08
CA TYR A 193 16.23 -2.39 -5.14
C TYR A 193 15.22 -1.32 -4.70
N LEU A 194 13.93 -1.53 -4.99
CA LEU A 194 12.84 -0.63 -4.62
C LEU A 194 12.28 -1.08 -3.26
N SER A 195 13.11 -1.00 -2.22
CA SER A 195 12.83 -1.59 -0.91
C SER A 195 11.95 -0.72 0.01
N GLY A 196 11.50 0.44 -0.46
CA GLY A 196 10.68 1.36 0.33
C GLY A 196 11.47 2.19 1.34
N TYR A 197 12.80 2.15 1.30
CA TYR A 197 13.68 2.93 2.16
C TYR A 197 14.74 3.68 1.35
N TRP A 198 14.79 5.02 1.48
CA TRP A 198 15.82 5.86 0.84
C TRP A 198 17.05 6.07 1.73
N GLY A 199 16.86 6.10 3.05
CA GLY A 199 17.87 6.54 4.01
C GLY A 199 18.17 8.05 3.94
N ALA A 200 19.23 8.46 4.64
CA ALA A 200 19.75 9.84 4.65
C ALA A 200 18.71 10.94 4.96
N GLY A 201 17.69 10.61 5.76
CA GLY A 201 16.63 11.54 6.15
C GLY A 201 15.61 11.85 5.05
N ILE A 202 15.65 11.13 3.93
CA ILE A 202 14.61 11.14 2.90
C ILE A 202 13.62 10.02 3.18
N LEU A 203 12.34 10.34 3.13
CA LEU A 203 11.27 9.49 3.62
C LEU A 203 10.32 9.13 2.48
N THR A 204 10.04 7.84 2.36
CA THR A 204 8.89 7.34 1.58
C THR A 204 7.60 7.48 2.41
N MET A 205 6.45 7.26 1.81
CA MET A 205 5.18 7.11 2.52
C MET A 205 5.22 5.91 3.47
N THR A 206 5.84 4.81 3.05
CA THR A 206 6.12 3.66 3.90
C THR A 206 6.92 4.06 5.13
N THR A 207 8.04 4.80 4.96
CA THR A 207 8.85 5.26 6.09
C THR A 207 8.07 6.20 7.01
N GLN A 208 7.26 7.11 6.45
CA GLN A 208 6.41 8.00 7.23
C GLN A 208 5.39 7.25 8.09
N ALA A 209 4.77 6.19 7.57
CA ALA A 209 3.85 5.33 8.32
C ALA A 209 4.57 4.58 9.43
N VAL A 210 5.73 3.97 9.12
CA VAL A 210 6.55 3.24 10.09
C VAL A 210 6.96 4.12 11.27
N LEU A 211 7.44 5.34 11.00
CA LEU A 211 7.83 6.29 12.05
C LEU A 211 6.66 6.72 12.94
N LEU A 212 5.42 6.59 12.47
CA LEU A 212 4.20 6.82 13.25
C LEU A 212 3.70 5.56 13.97
N GLY A 213 4.47 4.46 13.95
CA GLY A 213 4.12 3.19 14.59
C GLY A 213 3.12 2.35 13.79
N VAL A 214 2.95 2.63 12.49
CA VAL A 214 2.04 1.87 11.61
C VAL A 214 2.85 0.88 10.78
N PRO A 215 2.58 -0.44 10.88
CA PRO A 215 3.18 -1.45 10.00
C PRO A 215 2.95 -1.10 8.53
N SER A 216 3.99 -1.19 7.71
CA SER A 216 3.86 -0.79 6.31
C SER A 216 4.85 -1.45 5.36
N PHE A 217 4.39 -1.69 4.13
CA PHE A 217 5.25 -1.97 2.98
C PHE A 217 4.79 -1.20 1.74
N GLN A 218 5.66 -1.13 0.72
CA GLN A 218 5.30 -0.69 -0.62
C GLN A 218 5.22 -1.87 -1.60
N LEU A 219 4.33 -1.78 -2.59
CA LEU A 219 4.26 -2.71 -3.72
C LEU A 219 4.69 -2.00 -4.99
N GLU A 220 5.78 -2.46 -5.59
CA GLU A 220 6.31 -1.95 -6.86
C GLU A 220 5.98 -2.97 -7.95
N ILE A 221 4.85 -2.76 -8.59
CA ILE A 221 4.24 -3.74 -9.49
C ILE A 221 4.75 -3.49 -10.91
N PRO A 222 5.21 -4.48 -11.71
CA PRO A 222 5.57 -4.29 -13.12
C PRO A 222 4.41 -3.81 -13.99
N ARG A 223 4.69 -3.20 -15.14
CA ARG A 223 3.66 -2.62 -16.01
C ARG A 223 2.70 -3.66 -16.56
N SER A 224 3.20 -4.79 -17.07
CA SER A 224 2.31 -5.82 -17.61
C SER A 224 1.47 -6.51 -16.53
N VAL A 225 2.00 -6.65 -15.30
CA VAL A 225 1.24 -7.12 -14.14
C VAL A 225 0.15 -6.12 -13.73
N ARG A 226 0.46 -4.81 -13.67
CA ARG A 226 -0.56 -3.78 -13.41
C ARG A 226 -1.66 -3.79 -14.48
N LYS A 227 -1.29 -3.98 -15.75
CA LYS A 227 -2.25 -4.12 -16.85
C LYS A 227 -3.17 -5.32 -16.61
N ALA A 228 -2.62 -6.48 -16.29
CA ALA A 228 -3.40 -7.68 -15.98
C ALA A 228 -4.37 -7.44 -14.82
N LEU A 229 -3.89 -6.91 -13.69
CA LEU A 229 -4.72 -6.54 -12.54
C LEU A 229 -5.81 -5.50 -12.88
N SER A 230 -5.54 -4.62 -13.84
CA SER A 230 -6.52 -3.60 -14.24
C SER A 230 -7.67 -4.14 -15.09
N LEU A 231 -7.43 -5.24 -15.80
CA LEU A 231 -8.35 -5.86 -16.76
C LEU A 231 -9.08 -7.09 -16.17
N ASP A 232 -8.44 -7.81 -15.24
CA ASP A 232 -8.94 -9.01 -14.61
C ASP A 232 -9.35 -8.71 -13.14
N ASP A 233 -10.66 -8.57 -12.92
CA ASP A 233 -11.20 -8.29 -11.59
C ASP A 233 -11.02 -9.45 -10.61
N ASP A 234 -11.04 -10.70 -11.12
CA ASP A 234 -10.86 -11.89 -10.29
C ASP A 234 -9.42 -11.98 -9.80
N LEU A 235 -8.45 -11.66 -10.66
CA LEU A 235 -7.04 -11.56 -10.26
C LEU A 235 -6.85 -10.47 -9.20
N LEU A 236 -7.46 -9.30 -9.37
CA LEU A 236 -7.38 -8.23 -8.37
C LEU A 236 -8.06 -8.61 -7.05
N ARG A 237 -9.20 -9.32 -7.11
CA ARG A 237 -9.87 -9.85 -5.93
C ARG A 237 -9.02 -10.92 -5.22
N LYS A 238 -8.31 -11.78 -5.95
CA LYS A 238 -7.33 -12.72 -5.37
C LYS A 238 -6.20 -12.00 -4.64
N LEU A 239 -5.65 -10.93 -5.23
CA LEU A 239 -4.67 -10.08 -4.56
C LEU A 239 -5.25 -9.45 -3.28
N ALA A 240 -6.46 -8.92 -3.35
CA ALA A 240 -7.15 -8.35 -2.19
C ALA A 240 -7.37 -9.38 -1.07
N LEU A 241 -7.76 -10.61 -1.40
CA LEU A 241 -7.96 -11.69 -0.43
C LEU A 241 -6.65 -12.06 0.27
N ASN A 242 -5.55 -12.14 -0.46
CA ASN A 242 -4.26 -12.47 0.14
C ASN A 242 -3.72 -11.31 1.00
N ILE A 243 -3.97 -10.06 0.63
CA ILE A 243 -3.67 -8.90 1.49
C ILE A 243 -4.55 -8.90 2.74
N TYR A 244 -5.83 -9.26 2.62
CA TYR A 244 -6.72 -9.44 3.78
C TYR A 244 -6.17 -10.49 4.75
N ASN A 245 -5.76 -11.65 4.23
CA ASN A 245 -5.23 -12.72 5.07
C ASN A 245 -3.90 -12.32 5.71
N LEU A 246 -3.00 -11.65 4.96
CA LEU A 246 -1.77 -11.10 5.53
C LEU A 246 -2.06 -10.14 6.69
N TYR A 247 -3.01 -9.23 6.52
CA TYR A 247 -3.43 -8.32 7.58
C TYR A 247 -3.99 -9.08 8.79
N SER A 248 -4.84 -10.08 8.55
CA SER A 248 -5.46 -10.89 9.60
C SER A 248 -4.49 -11.78 10.38
N ASP A 249 -3.43 -12.27 9.73
CA ASP A 249 -2.54 -13.27 10.33
C ASP A 249 -1.29 -12.66 10.97
N VAL A 250 -0.89 -11.48 10.49
CA VAL A 250 0.36 -10.84 10.93
C VAL A 250 0.08 -9.58 11.73
N VAL A 251 -0.87 -8.77 11.29
CA VAL A 251 -1.08 -7.43 11.85
C VAL A 251 -2.07 -7.46 13.01
N CYS A 252 -3.18 -8.19 12.88
CA CYS A 252 -4.17 -8.40 13.93
C CYS A 252 -3.80 -9.56 14.86
#